data_AF-A0A951B700-F1
#
_entry.id   AF-A0A951B700-F1
#
_cell.length_a   1.000
_cell.length_b   1.000
_cell.length_c   1.000
_cell.angle_alpha   90.00
_cell.angle_beta   90.00
_cell.angle_gamma   90.00
#
_symmetry.space_group_name_H-M   'P 1'
#
loop_
_entity.id
_entity.type
_entity.pdbx_description
1 polymer ?
#
loop_
_entity_poly.entity_id
_entity_poly.type
_entity_poly.pdbx_seq_one_letter_code
_entity_poly.pdbx_strand_id
1 'polypeptide(L)'
;MPTRRAHIVLPDDLIHDIDQLVGSRGRSAFLVETARNEVRRRKLLEILRKPNPIWKDKNHPELTKGSYQHVRAMRDRDEALRQTRLHGSKRGPAKSKH
;
A
#
# COMPACT_ATOMS: atom_id res chain seq x y z
N MET A 1 -16.19 3.50 -11.41
CA MET A 1 -16.63 2.10 -11.19
C MET A 1 -18.14 2.11 -11.12
N PRO A 2 -18.86 1.30 -11.93
CA PRO A 2 -20.32 1.26 -11.88
C PRO A 2 -20.79 0.68 -10.54
N THR A 3 -21.78 1.33 -9.93
CA THR A 3 -22.36 0.90 -8.65
C THR A 3 -23.63 0.09 -8.92
N ARG A 4 -23.79 -1.05 -8.24
CA ARG A 4 -25.03 -1.82 -8.23
C ARG A 4 -25.60 -1.81 -6.82
N ARG A 5 -26.92 -1.59 -6.68
CA ARG A 5 -27.62 -1.66 -5.39
C ARG A 5 -27.91 -3.12 -5.05
N ALA A 6 -27.58 -3.52 -3.83
CA ALA A 6 -27.92 -4.82 -3.28
C ALA A 6 -28.81 -4.59 -2.04
N HIS A 7 -29.88 -5.38 -1.90
CA HIS A 7 -30.70 -5.37 -0.71
C HIS A 7 -30.16 -6.43 0.27
N ILE A 8 -29.80 -6.01 1.48
CA ILE A 8 -29.25 -6.87 2.53
C ILE A 8 -30.07 -6.69 3.79
N VAL A 9 -30.33 -7.80 4.49
CA VAL A 9 -31.01 -7.79 5.79
C VAL A 9 -29.94 -7.86 6.85
N LEU A 10 -30.01 -6.96 7.82
CA LEU A 10 -29.12 -6.91 8.98
C LEU A 10 -29.97 -6.94 10.25
N PRO A 11 -29.52 -7.62 11.31
CA PRO A 11 -30.15 -7.55 12.62
C PRO A 11 -30.23 -6.12 13.15
N ASP A 12 -31.32 -5.79 13.86
CA ASP A 12 -31.57 -4.44 14.36
C ASP A 12 -30.52 -3.98 15.39
N ASP A 13 -30.08 -4.89 16.26
CA ASP A 13 -29.00 -4.66 17.23
C ASP A 13 -27.70 -4.26 16.52
N LEU A 14 -27.32 -4.96 15.45
CA LEU A 14 -26.13 -4.62 14.67
C LEU A 14 -26.26 -3.25 13.98
N ILE A 15 -27.44 -2.92 13.47
CA ILE A 15 -27.67 -1.58 12.88
C ILE A 15 -27.49 -0.50 13.94
N HIS A 16 -28.01 -0.72 15.15
CA HIS A 16 -27.88 0.21 16.26
C HIS A 16 -26.41 0.41 16.66
N ASP A 17 -25.64 -0.66 16.76
CA ASP A 17 -24.21 -0.58 17.08
C ASP A 17 -23.43 0.20 16.01
N ILE A 18 -23.74 -0.05 14.73
CA ILE A 18 -23.11 0.69 13.63
C ILE A 18 -23.47 2.18 13.72
N ASP A 19 -24.72 2.52 14.02
CA ASP A 19 -25.13 3.92 14.19
C ASP A 19 -24.41 4.63 15.32
N GLN A 20 -24.20 3.95 16.45
CA GLN A 20 -23.44 4.53 17.54
C GLN A 20 -21.99 4.84 17.13
N LEU A 21 -21.41 4.02 16.26
CA LEU A 21 -20.02 4.18 15.80
C LEU A 21 -19.86 5.27 14.72
N VAL A 22 -20.74 5.31 13.72
CA VAL A 22 -20.55 6.15 12.52
C VAL A 22 -21.67 7.16 12.26
N GLY A 23 -22.70 7.15 13.11
CA GLY A 23 -23.92 7.95 12.94
C GLY A 23 -24.84 7.41 11.84
N SER A 24 -26.09 7.88 11.84
CA SER A 24 -27.17 7.40 10.96
C SER A 24 -26.90 7.54 9.46
N ARG A 25 -25.99 8.44 9.05
CA ARG A 25 -25.61 8.66 7.64
C ARG A 25 -24.33 7.93 7.24
N GLY A 26 -23.59 7.35 8.19
CA GLY A 26 -22.30 6.70 7.96
C GLY A 26 -22.37 5.23 7.56
N ARG A 27 -23.55 4.59 7.70
CA ARG A 27 -23.72 3.14 7.54
C ARG A 27 -23.21 2.59 6.20
N SER A 28 -23.58 3.23 5.09
CA SER A 28 -23.21 2.75 3.75
C SER A 28 -21.71 2.80 3.52
N ALA A 29 -21.05 3.89 3.94
CA ALA A 29 -19.60 4.04 3.86
C ALA A 29 -18.90 2.98 4.74
N PHE A 30 -19.36 2.81 5.98
CA PHE A 30 -18.83 1.81 6.90
C PHE A 30 -18.93 0.39 6.35
N LEU A 31 -20.10 0.01 5.81
CA LEU A 31 -20.30 -1.33 5.25
C LEU A 31 -19.43 -1.55 3.99
N VAL A 32 -19.31 -0.55 3.12
CA VAL A 32 -18.46 -0.65 1.92
C VAL A 32 -16.99 -0.82 2.31
N GLU A 33 -16.50 -0.02 3.25
CA GLU A 33 -15.11 -0.10 3.71
C GLU A 33 -14.83 -1.44 4.40
N THR A 34 -15.68 -1.82 5.34
CA THR A 34 -15.56 -3.08 6.08
C THR A 34 -15.61 -4.28 5.13
N ALA A 35 -16.55 -4.31 4.18
CA ALA A 35 -16.63 -5.37 3.19
C ALA A 35 -15.39 -5.42 2.29
N ARG A 36 -14.85 -4.28 1.86
CA ARG A 36 -13.60 -4.22 1.08
C ARG A 36 -12.42 -4.79 1.88
N ASN A 37 -12.29 -4.41 3.14
CA ASN A 37 -11.22 -4.86 4.02
C ASN A 37 -11.30 -6.36 4.26
N GLU A 38 -12.49 -6.88 4.56
CA GLU A 38 -12.69 -8.31 4.81
C GLU A 38 -12.48 -9.15 3.54
N VAL A 39 -12.98 -8.70 2.37
CA VAL A 39 -12.70 -9.37 1.09
C VAL A 39 -11.20 -9.41 0.80
N ARG A 40 -10.49 -8.31 1.03
CA ARG A 40 -9.03 -8.25 0.84
C ARG A 40 -8.32 -9.21 1.80
N ARG A 41 -8.71 -9.23 3.07
CA ARG A 41 -8.16 -10.12 4.10
C ARG A 41 -8.34 -11.58 3.72
N ARG A 42 -9.55 -11.99 3.32
CA ARG A 42 -9.82 -13.37 2.89
C ARG A 42 -9.01 -13.76 1.67
N LYS A 43 -8.93 -12.88 0.66
CA LYS A 43 -8.05 -13.13 -0.50
C LYS A 43 -6.60 -13.33 -0.10
N LEU A 44 -6.08 -12.53 0.82
CA LEU A 44 -4.71 -12.69 1.32
C LEU A 44 -4.53 -14.01 2.09
N LEU A 45 -5.48 -14.39 2.95
CA LEU A 45 -5.42 -15.66 3.67
C LEU A 45 -5.46 -16.86 2.71
N GLU A 46 -6.30 -16.81 1.69
CA GLU A 46 -6.35 -17.84 0.64
C GLU A 46 -5.03 -17.93 -0.13
N ILE A 47 -4.38 -16.80 -0.38
CA ILE A 47 -3.04 -16.76 -0.97
C ILE A 47 -2.02 -17.46 -0.06
N LEU A 48 -2.04 -17.19 1.24
CA LEU A 48 -1.10 -17.77 2.21
C LEU A 48 -1.34 -19.27 2.44
N ARG A 49 -2.58 -19.74 2.29
CA ARG A 49 -2.94 -21.16 2.40
C ARG A 49 -2.51 -22.00 1.19
N LYS A 50 -2.28 -21.36 0.03
CA LYS A 50 -1.93 -22.10 -1.18
C LYS A 50 -0.56 -22.76 -1.02
N PRO A 51 -0.42 -24.04 -1.37
CA PRO A 51 0.84 -24.78 -1.22
C PRO A 51 1.94 -24.26 -2.14
N ASN A 52 1.57 -23.64 -3.26
CA ASN A 52 2.52 -23.03 -4.18
C ASN A 52 2.80 -21.57 -3.76
N PRO A 53 4.08 -21.20 -3.56
CA PRO A 53 4.46 -19.83 -3.27
C PRO A 53 4.02 -18.90 -4.42
N ILE A 54 3.29 -17.84 -4.07
CA ILE A 54 2.97 -16.77 -5.02
C ILE A 54 4.22 -15.93 -5.32
N TRP A 55 5.11 -15.82 -4.33
CA TRP A 55 6.41 -15.18 -4.45
C TRP A 55 7.47 -16.26 -4.74
N LYS A 56 8.11 -16.21 -5.91
CA LYS A 56 9.13 -17.18 -6.32
C LYS A 56 10.46 -16.47 -6.54
N ASP A 57 11.54 -17.01 -6.01
CA ASP A 57 12.89 -16.43 -6.15
C ASP A 57 13.30 -16.27 -7.62
N LYS A 58 12.86 -17.17 -8.49
CA LYS A 58 13.10 -17.10 -9.95
C LYS A 58 12.54 -15.83 -10.61
N ASN A 59 11.49 -15.25 -10.02
CA ASN A 59 10.88 -14.02 -10.53
C ASN A 59 11.53 -12.77 -9.93
N HIS A 60 12.41 -12.92 -8.94
CA HIS A 60 13.02 -11.83 -8.18
C HIS A 60 14.54 -12.00 -8.04
N PRO A 61 15.29 -12.01 -9.15
CA PRO A 61 16.74 -12.16 -9.11
C PRO A 61 17.43 -11.04 -8.29
N GLU A 62 16.82 -9.85 -8.20
CA GLU A 62 17.28 -8.73 -7.40
C GLU A 62 17.33 -9.02 -5.90
N LEU A 63 16.60 -10.04 -5.44
CA LEU A 63 16.54 -10.48 -4.05
C LEU A 63 17.40 -11.73 -3.78
N THR A 64 18.17 -12.22 -4.75
CA THR A 64 18.99 -13.45 -4.61
C THR A 64 19.92 -13.41 -3.39
N LYS A 65 20.46 -12.24 -3.05
CA LYS A 65 21.35 -12.06 -1.87
C LYS A 65 20.59 -11.74 -0.57
N GLY A 66 19.27 -11.91 -0.58
CA GLY A 66 18.36 -11.58 0.51
C GLY A 66 17.86 -10.14 0.45
N SER A 67 16.68 -9.94 1.06
CA SER A 67 15.99 -8.64 1.13
C SER A 67 16.83 -7.58 1.84
N TYR A 68 17.59 -7.95 2.88
CA TYR A 68 18.45 -7.02 3.60
C TYR A 68 19.48 -6.35 2.69
N GLN A 69 20.21 -7.14 1.90
CA GLN A 69 21.24 -6.61 1.01
C GLN A 69 20.62 -5.75 -0.09
N HIS A 70 19.46 -6.17 -0.61
CA HIS A 70 18.72 -5.39 -1.60
C HIS A 70 18.30 -4.01 -1.06
N VAL A 71 17.70 -3.97 0.13
CA VAL A 71 17.29 -2.71 0.78
C VAL A 71 18.49 -1.83 1.13
N ARG A 72 19.59 -2.42 1.61
CA ARG A 72 20.83 -1.67 1.87
C ARG A 72 21.35 -1.02 0.59
N ALA A 73 21.46 -1.78 -0.50
CA ALA A 73 21.91 -1.27 -1.79
C ALA A 73 20.97 -0.20 -2.39
N MET A 74 19.66 -0.23 -2.09
CA MET A 74 18.75 0.86 -2.46
C MET A 74 19.06 2.14 -1.68
N ARG A 75 19.26 2.03 -0.36
CA ARG A 75 19.57 3.20 0.49
C ARG A 75 20.90 3.85 0.11
N ASP A 76 21.94 3.05 -0.13
CA ASP A 76 23.26 3.55 -0.51
C ASP A 76 23.20 4.31 -1.84
N ARG A 77 22.41 3.81 -2.81
CA ARG A 77 22.19 4.51 -4.09
C ARG A 77 21.43 5.82 -3.90
N ASP A 78 20.35 5.81 -3.13
CA ASP A 78 19.57 7.01 -2.83
C ASP A 78 20.43 8.08 -2.14
N GLU A 79 21.28 7.67 -1.20
CA GLU A 79 22.19 8.58 -0.51
C GLU A 79 23.22 9.17 -1.46
N ALA A 80 23.84 8.36 -2.32
CA ALA A 80 24.77 8.84 -3.34
C ALA A 80 24.09 9.85 -4.31
N LEU A 81 22.84 9.60 -4.69
CA LEU A 81 22.04 10.54 -5.51
C LEU A 81 21.74 11.85 -4.78
N ARG A 82 21.46 11.80 -3.48
CA ARG A 82 21.28 13.02 -2.67
C ARG A 82 22.57 13.81 -2.56
N GLN A 83 23.69 13.13 -2.25
CA GLN A 83 24.99 13.77 -2.12
C GLN A 83 25.43 14.45 -3.43
N THR A 84 25.25 13.78 -4.58
CA THR A 84 25.57 14.36 -5.89
C THR A 84 24.70 15.56 -6.26
N ARG A 85 23.39 15.55 -5.95
CA ARG A 85 22.52 16.73 -6.13
C ARG A 85 22.94 17.91 -5.24
N LEU A 86 23.31 17.65 -3.99
CA LEU A 86 23.81 18.68 -3.08
C LEU A 86 25.15 19.28 -3.56
N HIS A 87 26.04 18.45 -4.11
CA HIS A 87 27.33 18.90 -4.66
C HIS A 87 27.18 19.62 -6.00
N GLY A 88 26.24 19.20 -6.86
CA GLY A 88 25.89 19.89 -8.11
C GLY A 88 25.28 21.27 -7.88
N SER A 89 24.50 21.44 -6.81
CA SER A 89 23.92 22.74 -6.43
C SER A 89 24.96 23.78 -5.96
N LYS A 90 26.16 23.36 -5.56
CA LYS A 90 27.26 24.29 -5.19
C LYS A 90 28.04 24.83 -6.39
N ARG A 91 27.76 24.35 -7.61
CA ARG A 91 28.31 24.87 -8.87
C ARG A 91 27.25 25.65 -9.66
N GLY A 92 26.64 26.67 -9.05
CA GLY A 92 25.85 27.68 -9.76
C GLY A 92 26.74 28.59 -10.61
N PRO A 93 26.24 29.18 -11.72
CA PRO A 93 27.09 29.69 -12.80
C PRO A 93 27.93 30.89 -12.33
N ALA A 94 29.23 30.83 -12.58
CA ALA A 94 30.12 31.98 -12.46
C ALA A 94 29.60 33.09 -13.39
N LYS A 95 29.22 34.24 -12.82
CA LYS A 95 28.82 35.41 -13.60
C LYS A 95 29.99 35.83 -14.50
N SER A 96 29.84 35.61 -15.80
CA SER A 96 30.70 36.18 -16.84
C SER A 96 30.58 37.71 -16.79
N LYS A 97 31.66 38.39 -16.42
CA LYS A 97 31.83 39.84 -16.63
C LYS A 97 32.57 40.02 -17.95
N HIS A 98 31.88 40.54 -18.96
CA HIS A 98 32.45 41.24 -20.10
C HIS A 98 31.52 42.39 -20.46
#